data_AF-A0A975KIC1-F1
#
_entry.id   AF-A0A975KIC1-F1
#
_cell.length_a   1.000
_cell.length_b   1.000
_cell.length_c   1.000
_cell.angle_alpha   90.00
_cell.angle_beta   90.00
_cell.angle_gamma   90.00
#
_symmetry.space_group_name_H-M   'P 1'
#
loop_
_entity.id
_entity.type
_entity.pdbx_description
1 polymer ?
#
loop_
_entity_poly.entity_id
_entity_poly.type
_entity_poly.pdbx_seq_one_letter_code
_entity_poly.pdbx_strand_id
1 'polypeptide(L)'
;MADKKENELSAGIPVRLRGIDTEGNSINVSMTEAKKSLFFVQFINNGSLNDINIPGEYILYPAVKDNPFNSWCWLKVIGGSDYIQILIPFSSLEEKRRSCINGEYSEWK
;
A
#
# COMPACT_ATOMS: atom_id res chain seq x y z
N MET A 1 -12.80 23.92 20.13
CA MET A 1 -13.93 23.24 20.80
C MET A 1 -14.87 22.50 19.84
N ALA A 2 -14.73 22.62 18.51
CA ALA A 2 -15.56 21.86 17.56
C ALA A 2 -15.25 20.35 17.58
N ASP A 3 -13.96 19.97 17.56
CA ASP A 3 -13.56 18.55 17.50
C ASP A 3 -13.97 17.73 18.71
N LYS A 4 -13.87 18.32 19.91
CA LYS A 4 -14.32 17.67 21.14
C LYS A 4 -15.81 17.33 21.06
N LYS A 5 -16.62 18.28 20.59
CA LYS A 5 -18.08 18.11 20.45
C LYS A 5 -18.44 17.09 19.36
N GLU A 6 -17.73 17.09 18.22
CA GLU A 6 -17.91 16.08 17.17
C GLU A 6 -17.53 14.66 17.64
N ASN A 7 -16.42 14.52 18.35
CA ASN A 7 -15.96 13.23 18.84
C ASN A 7 -16.87 12.70 19.96
N GLU A 8 -17.41 13.57 20.83
CA GLU A 8 -18.39 13.19 21.85
C GLU A 8 -19.68 12.61 21.23
N LEU A 9 -20.12 13.12 20.08
CA LEU A 9 -21.24 12.55 19.32
C LEU A 9 -20.94 11.14 18.77
N SER A 10 -19.66 10.79 18.62
CA SER A 10 -19.19 9.48 18.16
C SER A 10 -18.57 8.65 19.28
N ALA A 11 -19.05 8.81 20.52
CA ALA A 11 -18.57 8.08 21.70
C ALA A 11 -17.05 8.17 21.94
N GLY A 12 -16.45 9.32 21.61
CA GLY A 12 -15.02 9.57 21.76
C GLY A 12 -14.15 9.08 20.60
N ILE A 13 -14.75 8.46 19.57
CA ILE A 13 -14.00 8.04 18.37
C ILE A 13 -13.72 9.28 17.50
N PRO A 14 -12.45 9.52 17.11
CA PRO A 14 -12.12 10.62 16.21
C PRO A 14 -12.86 10.52 14.87
N VAL A 15 -13.61 11.56 14.51
CA VAL A 15 -14.44 11.58 13.28
C VAL A 15 -13.64 12.00 12.05
N ARG A 16 -12.60 12.82 12.22
CA ARG A 16 -11.71 13.31 11.16
C ARG A 16 -10.29 13.52 11.71
N LEU A 17 -9.29 13.45 10.83
CA LEU A 17 -7.93 13.90 11.11
C LEU A 17 -7.78 15.33 10.60
N ARG A 18 -7.19 16.19 11.43
CA ARG A 18 -6.83 17.55 11.03
C ARG A 18 -5.33 17.74 11.11
N GLY A 19 -4.79 18.55 10.22
CA GLY A 19 -3.38 18.93 10.20
C GLY A 19 -3.22 20.29 9.55
N ILE A 20 -1.97 20.76 9.53
CA ILE A 20 -1.56 21.95 8.81
C ILE A 20 -0.44 21.51 7.86
N ASP A 21 -0.51 21.90 6.59
CA ASP A 21 0.57 21.63 5.63
C ASP A 21 1.79 22.55 5.85
N THR A 22 2.84 22.38 5.04
CA THR A 22 4.05 23.21 5.14
C THR A 22 3.84 24.68 4.77
N GLU A 23 2.70 25.02 4.17
CA GLU A 23 2.32 26.36 3.76
C GLU A 23 1.35 27.03 4.77
N GLY A 24 0.91 26.31 5.80
CA GLY A 24 -0.03 26.81 6.80
C GLY A 24 -1.51 26.54 6.48
N ASN A 25 -1.83 25.82 5.40
CA ASN A 25 -3.20 25.51 5.05
C ASN A 25 -3.75 24.37 5.91
N SER A 26 -5.04 24.45 6.23
CA SER A 26 -5.72 23.39 6.98
C SER A 26 -5.95 22.16 6.11
N ILE A 27 -5.36 21.04 6.53
CA ILE A 27 -5.66 19.70 6.01
C ILE A 27 -6.80 19.11 6.85
N ASN A 28 -7.88 18.68 6.18
CA ASN A 28 -8.97 17.95 6.81
C ASN A 28 -9.20 16.65 6.03
N VAL A 29 -8.88 15.51 6.63
CA VAL A 29 -9.10 14.18 6.03
C VAL A 29 -10.17 13.47 6.84
N SER A 30 -11.20 12.93 6.19
CA SER A 30 -12.19 12.13 6.89
C SER A 30 -11.55 10.87 7.47
N MET A 31 -12.08 10.34 8.58
CA MET A 31 -11.52 9.09 9.11
C MET A 31 -11.72 7.91 8.15
N THR A 32 -12.72 7.96 7.28
CA THR A 32 -12.91 6.99 6.19
C THR A 32 -11.78 7.07 5.17
N GLU A 33 -11.38 8.27 4.76
CA GLU A 33 -10.24 8.46 3.85
C GLU A 33 -8.92 8.08 4.52
N ALA A 34 -8.73 8.46 5.78
CA ALA A 34 -7.55 8.07 6.55
C ALA A 34 -7.44 6.54 6.72
N LYS A 35 -8.56 5.86 7.03
CA LYS A 35 -8.61 4.39 7.09
C LYS A 35 -8.37 3.75 5.73
N LYS A 36 -8.93 4.32 4.66
CA LYS A 36 -8.60 3.87 3.30
C LYS A 36 -7.09 3.92 3.09
N SER A 37 -6.42 5.03 3.43
CA SER A 37 -4.96 5.14 3.31
C SER A 37 -4.18 4.14 4.18
N LEU A 38 -4.70 3.75 5.34
CA LEU A 38 -4.06 2.78 6.25
C LEU A 38 -4.21 1.32 5.80
N PHE A 39 -5.22 0.99 5.00
CA PHE A 39 -5.55 -0.39 4.60
C PHE A 39 -5.67 -0.55 3.07
N PHE A 40 -5.17 0.39 2.27
CA PHE A 40 -5.33 0.32 0.82
C PHE A 40 -4.38 -0.71 0.22
N VAL A 41 -4.96 -1.80 -0.28
CA VAL A 41 -4.29 -2.60 -1.30
C VAL A 41 -4.34 -1.79 -2.60
N GLN A 42 -3.18 -1.33 -3.09
CA GLN A 42 -3.09 -0.49 -4.29
C GLN A 42 -3.22 -1.33 -5.57
N PHE A 43 -3.96 -0.86 -6.57
CA PHE A 43 -4.08 -1.55 -7.85
C PHE A 43 -3.03 -1.04 -8.84
N ILE A 44 -2.20 -1.93 -9.35
CA ILE A 44 -1.18 -1.63 -10.36
C ILE A 44 -1.54 -2.36 -11.65
N ASN A 45 -1.86 -1.58 -12.70
CA ASN A 45 -2.39 -2.11 -13.95
C ASN A 45 -1.40 -2.05 -15.14
N ASN A 46 -0.26 -1.39 -14.97
CA ASN A 46 0.80 -1.22 -15.97
C ASN A 46 2.15 -0.94 -15.27
N GLY A 47 3.23 -0.89 -16.03
CA GLY A 47 4.60 -0.67 -15.51
C GLY A 47 5.34 -1.98 -15.25
N SER A 48 6.38 -1.94 -14.42
CA SER A 48 7.14 -3.10 -13.96
C SER A 48 6.89 -3.37 -12.48
N LEU A 49 6.87 -4.65 -12.11
CA LEU A 49 6.88 -5.10 -10.72
C LEU A 49 8.16 -4.63 -9.99
N ASN A 50 9.25 -4.37 -10.72
CA ASN A 50 10.49 -3.81 -10.18
C ASN A 50 10.36 -2.33 -9.76
N ASP A 51 9.35 -1.61 -10.25
CA ASP A 51 9.12 -0.21 -9.86
C ASP A 51 8.37 -0.10 -8.51
N ILE A 52 7.85 -1.21 -7.99
CA ILE A 52 7.05 -1.26 -6.76
C ILE A 52 7.98 -1.49 -5.56
N ASN A 53 8.56 -0.41 -5.05
CA ASN A 53 9.56 -0.42 -3.98
C ASN A 53 9.08 0.20 -2.65
N ILE A 54 7.83 0.66 -2.60
CA ILE A 54 7.23 1.19 -1.38
C ILE A 54 6.65 0.03 -0.56
N PRO A 55 6.88 -0.04 0.77
CA PRO A 55 6.25 -1.02 1.63
C PRO A 55 4.73 -0.91 1.60
N GLY A 56 4.03 -2.03 1.43
CA GLY A 56 2.58 -2.02 1.26
C GLY A 56 2.03 -3.31 0.68
N GLU A 57 0.73 -3.29 0.40
CA GLU A 57 0.00 -4.37 -0.28
C GLU A 57 -0.54 -3.87 -1.61
N TYR A 58 -0.49 -4.73 -2.63
CA TYR A 58 -0.82 -4.37 -4.01
C TYR A 58 -1.59 -5.49 -4.70
N ILE A 59 -2.52 -5.14 -5.59
CA ILE A 59 -3.09 -6.04 -6.60
C ILE A 59 -2.45 -5.72 -7.94
N LEU A 60 -1.81 -6.71 -8.54
CA LEU A 60 -1.16 -6.60 -9.84
C LEU A 60 -2.06 -7.17 -10.94
N TYR A 61 -2.22 -6.42 -12.03
CA TYR A 61 -2.86 -6.93 -13.23
C TYR A 61 -1.90 -7.85 -14.00
N PRO A 62 -2.43 -8.78 -14.83
CA PRO A 62 -1.60 -9.64 -15.68
C PRO A 62 -0.63 -8.90 -16.61
N ALA A 63 -0.96 -7.66 -16.98
CA ALA A 63 -0.17 -6.85 -17.92
C ALA A 63 1.08 -6.18 -17.30
N VAL A 64 1.23 -6.22 -15.96
CA VAL A 64 2.41 -5.69 -15.28
C VAL A 64 3.64 -6.52 -15.65
N LYS A 65 4.69 -5.86 -16.15
CA LYS A 65 5.95 -6.52 -16.56
C LYS A 65 6.67 -7.12 -15.35
N ASP A 66 7.51 -8.13 -15.61
CA ASP A 66 8.31 -8.83 -14.61
C ASP A 66 7.49 -9.58 -13.54
N ASN A 67 6.18 -9.74 -13.78
CA ASN A 67 5.32 -10.63 -13.02
C ASN A 67 5.57 -12.09 -13.44
N PRO A 68 6.19 -12.93 -12.59
CA PRO A 68 6.52 -14.31 -12.94
C PRO A 68 5.32 -15.22 -13.18
N PHE A 69 4.10 -14.78 -12.85
CA PHE A 69 2.87 -15.55 -13.05
C PHE A 69 2.02 -15.10 -14.23
N ASN A 70 2.30 -13.93 -14.83
CA ASN A 70 1.49 -13.32 -15.90
C ASN A 70 -0.04 -13.36 -15.61
N SER A 71 -0.42 -13.16 -14.34
CA SER A 71 -1.80 -13.28 -13.86
C SER A 71 -2.09 -12.27 -12.75
N TRP A 72 -3.36 -12.20 -12.32
CA TRP A 72 -3.76 -11.38 -11.18
C TRP A 72 -3.10 -11.89 -9.90
N CYS A 73 -2.30 -11.03 -9.27
CA CYS A 73 -1.54 -11.37 -8.07
C CYS A 73 -1.77 -10.37 -6.96
N TRP A 74 -1.73 -10.84 -5.71
CA TRP A 74 -1.47 -9.99 -4.55
C TRP A 74 0.03 -9.96 -4.30
N LEU A 75 0.55 -8.76 -4.12
CA LEU A 75 1.95 -8.47 -3.80
C LEU A 75 2.02 -7.82 -2.42
N LYS A 76 2.92 -8.32 -1.58
CA LYS A 76 3.33 -7.68 -0.33
C LYS A 76 4.77 -7.21 -0.45
N VAL A 77 5.02 -5.95 -0.15
CA VAL A 77 6.36 -5.36 -0.04
C VAL A 77 6.65 -5.05 1.43
N ILE A 78 7.74 -5.59 1.96
CA ILE A 78 8.14 -5.44 3.38
C ILE A 78 9.59 -4.99 3.43
N GLY A 79 9.86 -3.88 4.14
CA GLY A 79 11.22 -3.35 4.30
C GLY A 79 11.26 -1.83 4.16
N GLY A 80 12.35 -1.32 3.60
CA GLY A 80 12.59 0.10 3.34
C GLY A 80 13.54 0.26 2.14
N SER A 81 14.78 0.69 2.40
CA SER A 81 15.83 0.75 1.36
C SER A 81 16.14 -0.63 0.77
N ASP A 82 16.23 -1.63 1.64
CA ASP A 82 16.22 -3.04 1.29
C ASP A 82 14.86 -3.62 1.62
N TYR A 83 14.34 -4.49 0.76
CA TYR A 83 12.99 -5.03 0.94
C TYR A 83 12.82 -6.42 0.35
N ILE A 84 11.77 -7.08 0.81
CA ILE A 84 11.29 -8.36 0.32
C ILE A 84 9.97 -8.12 -0.41
N GLN A 85 9.79 -8.84 -1.51
CA GLN A 85 8.53 -8.94 -2.23
C GLN A 85 8.01 -10.37 -2.11
N ILE A 86 6.75 -10.51 -1.70
CA ILE A 86 6.01 -11.77 -1.67
C ILE A 86 4.86 -11.65 -2.66
N LEU A 87 4.76 -12.58 -3.59
CA LEU A 87 3.81 -12.55 -4.68
C LEU A 87 2.99 -13.83 -4.69
N ILE A 88 1.66 -13.69 -4.71
CA ILE A 88 0.71 -14.81 -4.70
C ILE A 88 -0.32 -14.57 -5.81
N PRO A 89 -0.41 -15.45 -6.83
CA PRO A 89 -1.44 -15.37 -7.86
C PRO A 89 -2.77 -15.88 -7.30
N PHE A 90 -3.87 -15.29 -7.74
CA PHE A 90 -5.21 -15.61 -7.21
C PHE A 90 -5.70 -17.00 -7.62
N SER A 91 -5.17 -17.53 -8.71
CA SER A 91 -5.60 -18.80 -9.29
C SER A 91 -5.00 -20.01 -8.58
N SER A 92 -3.69 -20.01 -8.34
CA SER A 92 -2.98 -21.17 -7.77
C SER A 92 -2.62 -21.00 -6.30
N LEU A 93 -2.62 -19.77 -5.78
CA LEU A 93 -2.14 -19.44 -4.43
C LEU A 93 -0.69 -19.86 -4.18
N GLU A 94 0.09 -20.10 -5.25
CA GLU A 94 1.52 -20.39 -5.16
C GLU A 94 2.28 -19.15 -4.68
N GLU A 95 3.11 -19.29 -3.66
CA GLU A 95 3.92 -18.17 -3.17
C GLU A 95 5.26 -18.11 -3.90
N LYS A 96 5.58 -16.96 -4.49
CA LYS A 96 6.94 -16.61 -4.92
C LYS A 96 7.50 -15.47 -4.10
N ARG A 97 8.80 -15.51 -3.82
CA ARG A 97 9.50 -14.49 -3.03
C ARG A 97 10.80 -14.06 -3.68
N ARG A 98 11.14 -12.80 -3.52
CA ARG A 98 12.48 -12.27 -3.83
C ARG A 98 12.83 -11.12 -2.91
N SER A 99 14.10 -10.77 -2.87
CA SER A 99 14.59 -9.56 -2.20
C SER A 99 15.15 -8.56 -3.20
N CYS A 100 15.13 -7.28 -2.83
CA CYS A 100 15.94 -6.23 -3.42
C CYS A 100 16.91 -5.73 -2.36
N ILE A 101 18.21 -5.93 -2.57
CA ILE A 101 19.28 -5.51 -1.65
C ILE A 101 20.22 -4.58 -2.40
N ASN A 102 20.44 -3.37 -1.88
CA ASN A 102 21.24 -2.34 -2.56
C ASN A 102 20.79 -2.05 -4.00
N GLY A 103 19.49 -2.17 -4.29
CA GLY A 103 18.92 -1.97 -5.62
C GLY A 103 19.04 -3.18 -6.57
N GLU A 104 19.65 -4.29 -6.12
CA GLU A 104 19.78 -5.52 -6.90
C GLU A 104 18.71 -6.54 -6.50
N TYR A 105 17.97 -7.02 -7.48
CA TYR A 105 16.94 -8.03 -7.29
C TYR A 105 17.51 -9.45 -7.32
N SER A 106 17.13 -10.27 -6.34
CA SER A 106 17.32 -11.70 -6.43
C SER A 106 16.32 -12.33 -7.40
N GLU A 107 16.65 -13.53 -7.89
CA GLU A 107 15.67 -14.38 -8.57
C GLU A 107 14.46 -14.69 -7.68
N TRP A 108 13.33 -14.94 -8.32
CA TRP A 108 12.12 -15.42 -7.67
C TRP A 108 12.28 -16.86 -7.22
N LYS A 109 11.97 -17.14 -5.96
CA LYS A 109 11.99 -18.46 -5.33
C LYS A 109 10.61 -18.91 -4.89
#